data_AF-A0A3C1GNQ9-F1
#
_entry.id   AF-A0A3C1GNQ9-F1
#
_cell.length_a   1.000
_cell.length_b   1.000
_cell.length_c   1.000
_cell.angle_alpha   90.00
_cell.angle_beta   90.00
_cell.angle_gamma   90.00
#
_symmetry.space_group_name_H-M   'P 1'
#
loop_
_entity.id
_entity.type
_entity.pdbx_description
1 polymer ?
#
loop_
_entity_poly.entity_id
_entity_poly.type
_entity_poly.pdbx_seq_one_letter_code
_entity_poly.pdbx_strand_id
1 'polypeptide(L)'
;MSKDAPPFYDSNSPNWFACPFESSTRKRHFCQKPQALLQHLIQCYTRPGDLVVDPFGGSGSTVDAARCLGRRGIMIEANPATAATAATYFAEGAASGRRAAAEAGHLPPPSQDRRQMSLPG
;
A
#
# COMPACT_ATOMS: atom_id res chain seq x y z
N MET A 1 -15.61 -10.79 -17.71
CA MET A 1 -14.87 -9.97 -16.73
C MET A 1 -15.78 -8.82 -16.35
N SER A 2 -16.23 -8.74 -15.09
CA SER A 2 -17.31 -7.84 -14.66
C SER A 2 -16.89 -6.37 -14.69
N LYS A 3 -17.88 -5.48 -14.91
CA LYS A 3 -17.75 -4.03 -15.11
C LYS A 3 -17.33 -3.22 -13.87
N ASP A 4 -16.91 -3.88 -12.79
CA ASP A 4 -16.73 -3.27 -11.46
C ASP A 4 -15.27 -3.24 -10.99
N ALA A 5 -14.31 -3.43 -11.90
CA ALA A 5 -12.90 -3.18 -11.59
C ALA A 5 -12.76 -1.72 -11.09
N PRO A 6 -12.05 -1.47 -9.98
CA PRO A 6 -11.82 -0.11 -9.53
C PRO A 6 -11.18 0.68 -10.68
N PRO A 7 -11.49 1.98 -10.82
CA PRO A 7 -11.23 2.77 -12.03
C PRO A 7 -9.73 2.93 -12.41
N PHE A 8 -8.84 2.28 -11.68
CA PHE A 8 -7.38 2.36 -11.73
C PHE A 8 -6.71 1.14 -12.38
N TYR A 9 -7.47 0.08 -12.71
CA TYR A 9 -6.93 -1.12 -13.35
C TYR A 9 -7.85 -1.55 -14.50
N ASP A 10 -7.47 -1.24 -15.74
CA ASP A 10 -8.17 -1.69 -16.94
C ASP A 10 -7.36 -2.78 -17.68
N SER A 11 -7.94 -3.37 -18.73
CA SER A 11 -7.25 -4.39 -19.54
C SER A 11 -6.06 -3.86 -20.36
N ASN A 12 -5.86 -2.54 -20.40
CA ASN A 12 -4.76 -1.88 -21.13
C ASN A 12 -3.57 -1.50 -20.24
N SER A 13 -3.73 -1.64 -18.92
CA SER A 13 -2.71 -1.38 -17.92
C SER A 13 -1.67 -2.51 -17.92
N PRO A 14 -0.37 -2.20 -17.92
CA PRO A 14 0.66 -3.23 -17.83
C PRO A 14 0.56 -3.98 -16.50
N ASN A 15 0.89 -5.28 -16.51
CA ASN A 15 1.02 -6.11 -15.30
C ASN A 15 2.36 -5.90 -14.58
N TRP A 16 3.07 -4.80 -14.87
CA TRP A 16 4.31 -4.38 -14.23
C TRP A 16 4.22 -2.88 -13.93
N PHE A 17 4.77 -2.45 -12.80
CA PHE A 17 4.83 -1.05 -12.43
C PHE A 17 6.19 -0.73 -11.81
N ALA A 18 6.65 0.50 -11.98
CA ALA A 18 7.88 0.96 -11.38
C ALA A 18 7.69 1.14 -9.87
N CYS A 19 8.37 0.32 -9.07
CA CYS A 19 8.48 0.51 -7.64
C CYS A 19 9.95 0.86 -7.33
N PRO A 20 10.31 2.14 -7.16
CA PRO A 20 11.68 2.52 -6.88
C PRO A 20 12.14 1.88 -5.55
N PHE A 21 13.43 1.63 -5.45
CA PHE A 21 14.02 1.11 -4.22
C PHE A 21 13.95 2.17 -3.12
N GLU A 22 13.24 1.87 -2.04
CA GLU A 22 13.23 2.72 -0.84
C GLU A 22 14.53 2.47 -0.04
N SER A 23 15.37 3.50 0.09
CA SER A 23 16.57 3.45 0.93
C SER A 23 16.20 3.40 2.42
N SER A 24 17.08 2.83 3.22
CA SER A 24 16.86 2.24 4.55
C SER A 24 16.35 3.15 5.66
N THR A 25 16.18 4.46 5.46
CA THR A 25 15.77 5.39 6.54
C THR A 25 14.38 5.11 7.11
N ARG A 26 13.53 4.39 6.37
CA ARG A 26 12.19 3.95 6.80
C ARG A 26 12.02 2.43 6.92
N LYS A 27 13.07 1.65 6.65
CA LYS A 27 13.04 0.19 6.75
C LYS A 27 13.16 -0.21 8.22
N ARG A 28 12.05 -0.67 8.78
CA ARG A 28 11.91 -1.03 10.20
C ARG A 28 12.01 -2.53 10.44
N HIS A 29 12.03 -3.31 9.36
CA HIS A 29 12.28 -4.76 9.38
C HIS A 29 13.08 -5.18 8.15
N PHE A 30 13.86 -6.26 8.29
CA PHE A 30 14.79 -6.76 7.26
C PHE A 30 14.07 -7.12 5.94
N CYS A 31 12.88 -7.73 6.02
CA CYS A 31 12.07 -8.16 4.87
C CYS A 31 10.85 -7.25 4.61
N GLN A 32 10.91 -5.96 4.95
CA GLN A 32 9.78 -5.06 4.73
C GLN A 32 9.55 -4.82 3.24
N LYS A 33 8.32 -5.09 2.76
CA LYS A 33 7.92 -4.75 1.39
C LYS A 33 7.79 -3.21 1.24
N PRO A 34 8.22 -2.62 0.10
CA PRO A 34 8.05 -1.19 -0.14
C PRO A 34 6.60 -0.73 0.02
N GLN A 35 6.40 0.43 0.62
CA GLN A 35 5.05 0.92 0.93
C GLN A 35 4.28 1.30 -0.34
N ALA A 36 4.97 1.88 -1.34
CA ALA A 36 4.38 2.22 -2.63
C ALA A 36 3.80 1.00 -3.36
N LEU A 37 4.50 -0.15 -3.32
CA LEU A 37 4.01 -1.43 -3.87
C LEU A 37 2.70 -1.85 -3.21
N LEU A 38 2.62 -1.82 -1.88
CA LEU A 38 1.43 -2.23 -1.15
C LEU A 38 0.25 -1.29 -1.38
N GLN A 39 0.50 0.02 -1.42
CA GLN A 39 -0.53 1.01 -1.72
C GLN A 39 -1.11 0.80 -3.12
N HIS A 40 -0.25 0.56 -4.12
CA HIS A 40 -0.69 0.27 -5.48
C HIS A 40 -1.62 -0.96 -5.52
N LEU A 41 -1.18 -2.08 -4.94
CA LEU A 41 -1.99 -3.30 -4.89
C LEU A 41 -3.33 -3.08 -4.18
N ILE A 42 -3.33 -2.41 -3.03
CA ILE A 42 -4.57 -2.15 -2.28
C ILE A 42 -5.52 -1.27 -3.08
N GLN A 43 -5.03 -0.23 -3.78
CA GLN A 43 -5.86 0.60 -4.64
C GLN A 43 -6.46 -0.17 -5.82
N CYS A 44 -5.72 -1.11 -6.40
CA CYS A 44 -6.19 -1.93 -7.53
C CYS A 44 -7.28 -2.94 -7.17
N TYR A 45 -7.40 -3.34 -5.90
CA TYR A 45 -8.33 -4.41 -5.48
C TYR A 45 -9.32 -4.00 -4.39
N THR A 46 -9.30 -2.75 -3.92
CA THR A 46 -10.17 -2.30 -2.83
C THR A 46 -10.69 -0.88 -3.01
N ARG A 47 -11.87 -0.62 -2.45
CA ARG A 47 -12.48 0.70 -2.32
C ARG A 47 -12.18 1.31 -0.94
N PRO A 48 -12.23 2.64 -0.79
CA PRO A 48 -12.15 3.26 0.54
C PRO A 48 -13.17 2.65 1.51
N GLY A 49 -12.77 2.38 2.75
CA GLY A 49 -13.59 1.72 3.77
C GLY A 49 -13.59 0.18 3.76
N ASP A 50 -13.12 -0.45 2.67
CA ASP A 50 -12.98 -1.90 2.60
C ASP A 50 -12.01 -2.43 3.66
N LEU A 51 -12.16 -3.71 3.99
CA LEU A 51 -11.28 -4.43 4.91
C LEU A 51 -10.19 -5.18 4.14
N VAL A 52 -8.93 -4.87 4.43
CA VAL A 52 -7.75 -5.58 3.96
C VAL A 52 -7.29 -6.56 5.03
N VAL A 53 -7.06 -7.82 4.66
CA VAL A 53 -6.59 -8.88 5.57
C VAL A 53 -5.25 -9.42 5.08
N ASP A 54 -4.26 -9.45 5.96
CA ASP A 54 -2.95 -10.05 5.70
C ASP A 54 -2.63 -11.15 6.73
N PRO A 55 -2.73 -12.45 6.38
CA PRO A 55 -2.49 -13.54 7.32
C PRO A 55 -1.01 -13.74 7.67
N PHE A 56 -0.09 -13.07 6.97
CA PHE A 56 1.36 -13.15 7.19
C PHE A 56 1.95 -11.74 7.29
N GLY A 57 1.39 -10.97 8.22
CA GLY A 57 1.58 -9.53 8.28
C GLY A 57 3.02 -9.09 8.55
N GLY A 58 3.85 -9.95 9.16
CA GLY A 58 5.23 -9.61 9.49
C GLY A 58 5.32 -8.28 10.24
N SER A 59 6.02 -7.30 9.68
CA SER A 59 6.16 -5.97 10.26
C SER A 59 4.93 -5.06 10.15
N GLY A 60 3.85 -5.52 9.51
CA GLY A 60 2.57 -4.81 9.43
C GLY A 60 2.46 -3.75 8.34
N SER A 61 3.34 -3.76 7.33
CA SER A 61 3.34 -2.74 6.26
C SER A 61 2.06 -2.73 5.42
N THR A 62 1.38 -3.87 5.28
CA THR A 62 0.11 -3.98 4.54
C THR A 62 -1.02 -3.21 5.22
N VAL A 63 -1.13 -3.34 6.55
CA VAL A 63 -2.15 -2.64 7.35
C VAL A 63 -1.85 -1.14 7.41
N ASP A 64 -0.59 -0.75 7.50
CA ASP A 64 -0.19 0.66 7.42
C ASP A 64 -0.57 1.28 6.06
N ALA A 65 -0.24 0.60 4.96
CA ALA A 65 -0.62 1.03 3.61
C ALA A 65 -2.14 1.13 3.45
N ALA A 66 -2.90 0.14 3.94
CA ALA A 66 -4.36 0.15 3.92
C ALA A 66 -4.91 1.37 4.67
N ARG A 67 -4.39 1.64 5.88
CA ARG A 67 -4.78 2.78 6.70
C ARG A 67 -4.50 4.12 6.01
N CYS A 68 -3.31 4.29 5.41
CA CYS A 68 -2.98 5.51 4.66
C CYS A 68 -3.96 5.79 3.52
N LEU A 69 -4.51 4.73 2.93
CA LEU A 69 -5.50 4.80 1.88
C LEU A 69 -6.94 4.93 2.41
N GLY A 70 -7.18 5.01 3.73
CA GLY A 70 -8.53 5.06 4.28
C GLY A 70 -9.29 3.73 4.19
N ARG A 71 -8.56 2.60 4.21
CA ARG A 71 -9.12 1.25 4.36
C ARG A 71 -8.91 0.75 5.79
N ARG A 72 -9.72 -0.21 6.20
CA ARG A 72 -9.51 -0.96 7.45
C ARG A 72 -8.50 -2.07 7.19
N GLY A 73 -7.69 -2.41 8.18
CA GLY A 73 -6.68 -3.46 8.04
C GLY A 73 -6.68 -4.40 9.23
N ILE A 74 -6.58 -5.71 8.97
CA ILE A 74 -6.29 -6.75 9.96
C ILE A 74 -5.06 -7.51 9.49
N MET A 75 -4.17 -7.83 10.42
CA MET A 75 -3.07 -8.76 10.14
C MET A 75 -2.96 -9.84 11.22
N ILE A 76 -2.40 -10.97 10.81
CA ILE A 76 -2.01 -12.08 11.69
C ILE A 76 -0.51 -12.30 11.52
N GLU A 77 0.19 -12.56 12.61
CA GLU A 77 1.61 -12.91 12.60
C GLU A 77 1.86 -14.01 13.63
N ALA A 78 2.53 -15.08 13.21
CA ALA A 78 2.74 -16.25 14.05
C ALA A 78 3.88 -16.06 15.05
N ASN A 79 4.91 -15.26 14.69
CA ASN A 79 6.02 -14.98 15.59
C ASN A 79 5.66 -13.87 16.58
N PRO A 80 5.63 -14.15 17.91
CA PRO A 80 5.25 -13.17 18.91
C PRO A 80 6.16 -11.93 18.96
N ALA A 81 7.46 -12.08 18.71
CA ALA A 81 8.40 -10.96 18.73
C ALA A 81 8.15 -10.01 17.54
N THR A 82 7.87 -10.56 16.36
CA THR A 82 7.51 -9.79 15.17
C THR A 82 6.15 -9.11 15.36
N ALA A 83 5.16 -9.84 15.91
CA ALA A 83 3.84 -9.30 16.21
C ALA A 83 3.91 -8.13 17.22
N ALA A 84 4.72 -8.25 18.28
CA ALA A 84 4.93 -7.18 19.25
C ALA A 84 5.59 -5.96 18.61
N THR A 85 6.57 -6.18 17.74
CA THR A 85 7.23 -5.12 16.98
C THR A 85 6.22 -4.36 16.10
N ALA A 86 5.36 -5.08 15.37
CA ALA A 86 4.29 -4.49 14.57
C ALA A 86 3.27 -3.72 15.44
N ALA A 87 2.88 -4.27 16.59
CA ALA A 87 1.95 -3.62 17.51
C ALA A 87 2.47 -2.27 18.04
N THR A 88 3.75 -2.20 18.41
CA THR A 88 4.42 -0.96 18.81
C THR A 88 4.37 0.07 17.67
N TYR A 89 4.67 -0.35 16.44
CA TYR A 89 4.60 0.53 15.28
C TYR A 89 3.19 1.06 15.00
N PHE A 90 2.17 0.23 15.18
CA PHE A 90 0.80 0.68 15.03
C PHE A 90 0.39 1.64 16.14
N ALA A 91 0.86 1.47 17.38
CA ALA A 91 0.61 2.39 18.47
C ALA A 91 1.22 3.77 18.19
N GLU A 92 2.48 3.81 17.74
CA GLU A 92 3.18 5.04 17.34
C GLU A 92 2.52 5.70 16.11
N GLY A 93 2.21 4.91 15.08
CA GLY A 93 1.56 5.36 13.85
C GLY A 93 0.11 5.81 14.07
N ALA A 94 -0.60 5.24 15.05
CA ALA A 94 -1.96 5.62 15.38
C ALA A 94 -2.09 7.01 15.97
N ALA A 95 -1.07 7.49 16.68
CA ALA A 95 -1.00 8.86 17.18
C ALA A 95 -0.89 9.88 16.02
N SER A 96 -0.20 9.52 14.94
CA SER A 96 0.02 10.38 13.76
C SER A 96 -1.11 10.27 12.72
N GLY A 97 -1.64 9.07 12.49
CA GLY A 97 -2.59 8.78 11.42
C GLY A 97 -4.01 9.33 11.60
N ARG A 98 -4.34 9.97 12.73
CA ARG A 98 -5.60 10.75 12.86
C ARG A 98 -5.57 12.05 12.06
N ARG A 99 -4.40 12.54 11.66
CA ARG A 99 -4.24 13.80 10.89
C ARG A 99 -4.22 13.58 9.37
N ALA A 100 -3.57 12.51 8.89
CA ALA A 100 -3.33 12.31 7.46
C ALA A 100 -4.58 11.91 6.63
N ALA A 101 -5.59 11.27 7.24
CA ALA A 101 -6.83 10.91 6.54
C ALA A 101 -7.63 12.13 6.05
N ALA A 102 -7.37 13.32 6.61
CA ALA A 102 -7.99 14.57 6.18
C ALA A 102 -7.25 15.25 5.01
N GLU A 103 -5.99 14.89 4.74
CA GLU A 103 -5.11 15.58 3.78
C GLU A 103 -4.63 14.70 2.61
N ALA A 104 -5.02 13.42 2.56
CA ALA A 104 -4.72 12.53 1.45
C ALA A 104 -5.51 12.95 0.20
N GLY A 105 -5.05 14.03 -0.43
CA GLY A 105 -5.42 14.44 -1.77
C GLY A 105 -5.16 13.30 -2.75
N HIS A 106 -6.06 13.19 -3.72
CA HIS A 106 -6.03 12.27 -4.83
C HIS A 106 -4.64 12.27 -5.51
N LEU A 107 -3.81 11.26 -5.21
CA LEU A 107 -2.68 10.95 -6.10
C LEU A 107 -3.32 10.54 -7.44
N PRO A 108 -3.01 11.24 -8.54
CA PRO A 108 -3.63 10.93 -9.81
C PRO A 108 -3.33 9.47 -10.18
N PRO A 109 -4.27 8.78 -10.85
CA PRO A 109 -4.00 7.48 -11.45
C PRO A 109 -2.71 7.54 -12.28
N PRO A 110 -1.92 6.46 -12.36
CA PRO A 110 -0.79 6.41 -13.27
C PRO A 110 -1.24 6.85 -14.66
N SER A 111 -0.49 7.79 -15.25
CA SER A 111 -0.89 8.55 -16.42
C SER A 111 -1.32 7.65 -17.58
N GLN A 112 -2.50 7.92 -18.13
CA GLN A 112 -3.08 7.20 -19.27
C GLN A 112 -2.38 7.49 -20.61
N ASP A 113 -1.25 8.20 -20.60
CA ASP A 113 -0.59 8.67 -21.82
C ASP A 113 0.62 7.81 -22.19
N ARG A 114 0.40 6.86 -23.10
CA ARG A 114 1.45 6.04 -23.72
C ARG A 114 2.48 6.86 -24.52
N ARG A 115 2.27 8.15 -24.77
CA ARG A 115 3.16 8.99 -25.60
C ARG A 115 4.38 9.52 -24.86
N GLN A 116 4.47 9.38 -23.53
CA GLN A 116 5.62 9.87 -22.74
C GLN A 116 6.67 8.80 -22.40
N MET A 117 6.57 7.58 -22.93
CA MET A 117 7.53 6.49 -22.68
C MET A 117 8.45 6.22 -23.88
N SER A 118 8.94 7.24 -24.59
CA SER A 118 10.07 7.05 -25.52
C SER A 118 11.37 6.94 -24.72
N LEU A 119 11.92 5.73 -24.62
CA LEU A 119 13.29 5.51 -24.16
C LEU A 119 14.25 6.07 -25.23
N PRO A 120 15.36 6.72 -24.86
CA PRO A 120 16.41 7.05 -25.82
C PRO A 120 17.00 5.74 -26.38
N GLY A 121 17.08 5.66 -27.71
CA GLY A 121 17.65 4.53 -28.45
C GLY A 121 19.16 4.48 -28.42
#